data_AF-A0A5C2SLN7-F1
#
_entry.id   AF-A0A5C2SLN7-F1
#
_cell.length_a   1.000
_cell.length_b   1.000
_cell.length_c   1.000
_cell.angle_alpha   90.00
_cell.angle_beta   90.00
_cell.angle_gamma   90.00
#
_symmetry.space_group_name_H-M   'P 1'
#
loop_
_entity.id
_entity.type
_entity.pdbx_description
1 polymer ?
#
loop_
_entity_poly.entity_id
_entity_poly.type
_entity_poly.pdbx_seq_one_letter_code
_entity_poly.pdbx_strand_id
1 'polypeptide(L)'
;MDVDEYLELVEYIETPSANPKRLYDAGDGKPSLQCDMGLQYAPDHFRAILSVIREVWRDLGVDTRVPYGSQDSDLMRSVKKEALKRMPFLRIQYENGWPVMFYLKRALKGGHSSKSKKEVETRQVETASRGTVSETASPCPATNSSGNILHAIDPTNRISRNQNNPPTFMRTTSASTSSRSSASSSASPTAVSMSHWRSARSSPSGSQSVLDVLLSFRLPQNDAERLATVFASYGIVNVAYLRVLGCLPSRDRWLEDLRAKGELSEIQMLVVREMLNQVMG
;
A
#
# COMPACT_ATOMS: atom_id res chain seq x y z
N MET A 1 -21.72 9.35 -18.16
CA MET A 1 -20.57 8.50 -17.87
C MET A 1 -21.14 7.12 -17.62
N ASP A 2 -20.99 6.25 -18.61
CA ASP A 2 -21.40 4.86 -18.50
C ASP A 2 -20.49 4.14 -17.51
N VAL A 3 -21.06 3.23 -16.72
CA VAL A 3 -20.32 2.45 -15.70
C VAL A 3 -19.20 1.62 -16.34
N ASP A 4 -19.32 1.34 -17.65
CA ASP A 4 -18.33 0.61 -18.44
C ASP A 4 -17.06 1.43 -18.72
N GLU A 5 -17.13 2.77 -18.76
CA GLU A 5 -15.97 3.64 -19.02
C GLU A 5 -15.02 3.71 -17.80
N TYR A 6 -15.55 3.54 -16.58
CA TYR A 6 -14.73 3.51 -15.35
C TYR A 6 -13.97 2.19 -15.15
N LEU A 7 -14.39 1.10 -15.80
CA LEU A 7 -13.73 -0.19 -15.71
C LEU A 7 -12.47 -0.26 -16.60
N GLU A 8 -12.35 0.61 -17.61
CA GLU A 8 -11.27 0.58 -18.60
C GLU A 8 -9.93 1.10 -18.05
N LEU A 9 -9.94 1.80 -16.91
CA LEU A 9 -8.74 2.34 -16.27
C LEU A 9 -8.30 1.57 -15.02
N VAL A 10 -8.98 0.49 -14.68
CA VAL A 10 -8.57 -0.33 -13.54
C VAL A 10 -7.42 -1.22 -13.99
N GLU A 11 -6.21 -0.89 -13.53
CA GLU A 11 -4.99 -1.64 -13.84
C GLU A 11 -5.19 -3.12 -13.49
N TYR A 12 -5.12 -3.97 -14.53
CA TYR A 12 -5.22 -5.41 -14.38
C TYR A 12 -3.91 -5.95 -13.80
N ILE A 13 -4.01 -6.61 -12.65
CA ILE A 13 -2.86 -7.12 -11.90
C ILE A 13 -2.68 -8.60 -12.20
N GLU A 14 -1.61 -8.92 -12.92
CA GLU A 14 -1.20 -10.29 -13.22
C GLU A 14 -0.82 -11.08 -11.95
N THR A 15 -0.87 -12.40 -12.04
CA THR A 15 -0.40 -13.27 -10.96
C THR A 15 1.12 -13.06 -10.76
N PRO A 16 1.60 -12.76 -9.54
CA PRO A 16 3.02 -12.57 -9.31
C PRO A 16 3.81 -13.84 -9.63
N SER A 17 4.94 -13.69 -10.34
CA SER A 17 5.81 -14.81 -10.75
C SER A 17 6.42 -15.56 -9.55
N ALA A 18 6.60 -14.86 -8.43
CA ALA A 18 7.07 -15.42 -7.17
C ALA A 18 5.95 -15.39 -6.13
N ASN A 19 5.73 -16.50 -5.43
CA ASN A 19 4.79 -16.53 -4.31
C ASN A 19 5.29 -15.62 -3.17
N PRO A 20 4.52 -14.60 -2.73
CA PRO A 20 4.92 -13.78 -1.61
C PRO A 20 5.16 -14.64 -0.36
N LYS A 21 6.12 -14.24 0.48
CA LYS A 21 6.44 -14.99 1.72
C LYS A 21 5.57 -14.55 2.89
N ARG A 22 4.95 -13.38 2.79
CA ARG A 22 4.24 -12.69 3.86
C ARG A 22 2.86 -12.23 3.39
N LEU A 23 1.95 -12.08 4.35
CA LEU A 23 0.62 -11.52 4.08
C LEU A 23 0.66 -9.99 4.09
N TYR A 24 1.23 -9.42 5.13
CA TYR A 24 1.30 -7.97 5.33
C TYR A 24 2.66 -7.42 4.91
N ASP A 25 2.66 -6.18 4.45
CA ASP A 25 3.88 -5.42 4.27
C ASP A 25 4.49 -5.09 5.63
N ALA A 26 5.82 -5.19 5.71
CA ALA A 26 6.59 -4.86 6.90
C ALA A 26 7.52 -3.65 6.67
N GLY A 27 7.49 -3.03 5.49
CA GLY A 27 8.37 -1.92 5.13
C GLY A 27 9.84 -2.31 4.93
N ASP A 28 10.16 -3.62 4.89
CA ASP A 28 11.53 -4.12 4.68
C ASP A 28 11.85 -4.41 3.21
N GLY A 29 11.00 -3.94 2.29
CA GLY A 29 11.12 -4.14 0.85
C GLY A 29 10.92 -5.58 0.39
N LYS A 30 10.49 -6.50 1.27
CA LYS A 30 10.21 -7.89 0.88
C LYS A 30 8.80 -8.00 0.32
N PRO A 31 8.61 -8.85 -0.72
CA PRO A 31 7.30 -9.04 -1.31
C PRO A 31 6.31 -9.61 -0.28
N SER A 32 5.14 -9.00 -0.24
CA SER A 32 4.02 -9.37 0.60
C SER A 32 2.77 -9.42 -0.26
N LEU A 33 1.80 -10.25 0.12
CA LEU A 33 0.51 -10.29 -0.58
C LEU A 33 -0.12 -8.90 -0.66
N GLN A 34 -0.03 -8.11 0.41
CA GLN A 34 -0.55 -6.75 0.45
C GLN A 34 0.10 -5.83 -0.60
N CYS A 35 1.43 -5.87 -0.75
CA CYS A 35 2.16 -5.10 -1.76
C CYS A 35 1.82 -5.59 -3.18
N ASP A 36 1.83 -6.91 -3.39
CA ASP A 36 1.55 -7.51 -4.69
C ASP A 36 0.09 -7.26 -5.14
N MET A 37 -0.79 -6.94 -4.19
CA MET A 37 -2.16 -6.51 -4.47
C MET A 37 -2.31 -5.00 -4.72
N GLY A 38 -1.25 -4.20 -4.57
CA GLY A 38 -1.32 -2.73 -4.63
C GLY A 38 -2.01 -2.09 -3.42
N LEU A 39 -2.13 -2.81 -2.29
CA LEU A 39 -2.87 -2.37 -1.10
C LEU A 39 -1.95 -1.96 0.07
N GLN A 40 -0.70 -1.62 -0.20
CA GLN A 40 0.26 -1.19 0.82
C GLN A 40 -0.20 0.07 1.57
N TYR A 41 -0.91 0.99 0.90
CA TYR A 41 -1.45 2.21 1.48
C TYR A 41 -2.90 2.09 1.98
N ALA A 42 -3.52 0.91 1.84
CA ALA A 42 -4.89 0.64 2.25
C ALA A 42 -4.98 -0.63 3.13
N PRO A 43 -4.30 -0.65 4.31
CA PRO A 43 -4.22 -1.84 5.15
C PRO A 43 -5.59 -2.31 5.65
N ASP A 44 -6.53 -1.39 5.90
CA ASP A 44 -7.88 -1.73 6.34
C ASP A 44 -8.69 -2.39 5.23
N HIS A 45 -8.53 -1.94 3.97
CA HIS A 45 -9.15 -2.59 2.82
C HIS A 45 -8.61 -4.01 2.66
N PHE A 46 -7.29 -4.19 2.74
CA PHE A 46 -6.66 -5.51 2.72
C PHE A 46 -7.20 -6.42 3.85
N ARG A 47 -7.34 -5.90 5.08
CA ARG A 47 -7.92 -6.64 6.21
C ARG A 47 -9.37 -7.03 5.96
N ALA A 48 -10.18 -6.15 5.38
CA ALA A 48 -11.56 -6.42 5.01
C ALA A 48 -11.65 -7.58 4.01
N ILE A 49 -10.79 -7.60 2.98
CA ILE A 49 -10.70 -8.69 2.01
C ILE A 49 -10.41 -10.02 2.72
N LEU A 50 -9.38 -10.05 3.56
CA LEU A 50 -9.04 -11.26 4.31
C LEU A 50 -10.18 -11.70 5.24
N SER A 51 -10.91 -10.75 5.83
CA SER A 51 -12.08 -11.03 6.66
C SER A 51 -13.17 -11.75 5.89
N VAL A 52 -13.50 -11.27 4.68
CA VAL A 52 -14.52 -11.91 3.83
C VAL A 52 -14.09 -13.31 3.41
N ILE A 53 -12.82 -13.52 3.03
CA ILE A 53 -12.31 -14.87 2.70
C ILE A 53 -12.43 -15.79 3.93
N ARG A 54 -12.11 -15.27 5.13
CA ARG A 54 -12.25 -16.00 6.40
C ARG A 54 -13.70 -16.24 6.82
N GLU A 55 -14.65 -15.53 6.26
CA GLU A 55 -16.06 -15.79 6.50
C GLU A 55 -16.51 -16.94 5.60
N VAL A 56 -16.26 -16.80 4.29
CA VAL A 56 -16.63 -17.79 3.27
C VAL A 56 -16.10 -19.19 3.60
N TRP A 57 -14.83 -19.31 4.02
CA TRP A 57 -14.28 -20.64 4.33
C TRP A 57 -14.90 -21.29 5.59
N ARG A 58 -15.50 -20.51 6.51
CA ARG A 58 -16.12 -20.98 7.76
C ARG A 58 -17.52 -21.44 7.44
N ASP A 59 -18.23 -20.66 6.63
CA ASP A 59 -19.56 -20.98 6.13
C ASP A 59 -19.55 -22.30 5.33
N LEU A 60 -18.46 -22.55 4.59
CA LEU A 60 -18.27 -23.78 3.82
C LEU A 60 -17.61 -24.92 4.61
N GLY A 61 -17.31 -24.73 5.90
CA GLY A 61 -16.81 -25.80 6.77
C GLY A 61 -15.37 -26.27 6.48
N VAL A 62 -14.49 -25.38 6.00
CA VAL A 62 -13.07 -25.72 5.78
C VAL A 62 -12.39 -26.03 7.12
N ASP A 63 -11.77 -27.21 7.24
CA ASP A 63 -11.03 -27.57 8.45
C ASP A 63 -9.67 -26.89 8.50
N THR A 64 -9.56 -25.84 9.30
CA THR A 64 -8.31 -25.09 9.51
C THR A 64 -7.13 -25.92 10.05
N ARG A 65 -7.37 -27.13 10.59
CA ARG A 65 -6.32 -28.03 11.09
C ARG A 65 -5.65 -28.83 9.99
N VAL A 66 -6.33 -29.01 8.86
CA VAL A 66 -5.84 -29.79 7.72
C VAL A 66 -5.10 -28.86 6.76
N PRO A 67 -3.89 -29.22 6.31
CA PRO A 67 -3.12 -28.37 5.41
C PRO A 67 -3.81 -28.25 4.03
N TYR A 68 -3.59 -27.13 3.33
CA TYR A 68 -4.24 -26.82 2.05
C TYR A 68 -4.21 -27.99 1.05
N GLY A 69 -3.04 -28.65 0.91
CA GLY A 69 -2.85 -29.73 -0.05
C GLY A 69 -3.59 -31.03 0.30
N SER A 70 -4.12 -31.13 1.52
CA SER A 70 -4.90 -32.28 2.01
C SER A 70 -6.40 -31.96 2.12
N GLN A 71 -6.80 -30.72 1.80
CA GLN A 71 -8.21 -30.35 1.72
C GLN A 71 -8.87 -30.97 0.48
N ASP A 72 -10.18 -31.15 0.52
CA ASP A 72 -10.94 -31.48 -0.68
C ASP A 72 -10.80 -30.36 -1.73
N SER A 73 -10.38 -30.74 -2.93
CA SER A 73 -10.13 -29.80 -4.03
C SER A 73 -11.41 -29.12 -4.53
N ASP A 74 -12.55 -29.80 -4.44
CA ASP A 74 -13.85 -29.25 -4.87
C ASP A 74 -14.40 -28.26 -3.84
N LEU A 75 -14.22 -28.56 -2.55
CA LEU A 75 -14.44 -27.59 -1.47
C LEU A 75 -13.60 -26.32 -1.67
N MET A 76 -12.30 -26.43 -1.91
CA MET A 76 -11.44 -25.25 -2.12
C MET A 76 -11.81 -24.44 -3.36
N ARG A 77 -12.26 -25.10 -4.44
CA ARG A 77 -12.80 -24.44 -5.63
C ARG A 77 -14.10 -23.69 -5.31
N SER A 78 -14.95 -24.26 -4.45
CA SER A 78 -16.19 -23.63 -3.99
C SER A 78 -15.91 -22.40 -3.14
N VAL A 79 -14.93 -22.46 -2.23
CA VAL A 79 -14.46 -21.31 -1.43
C VAL A 79 -13.99 -20.18 -2.34
N LYS A 80 -13.16 -20.50 -3.34
CA LYS A 80 -12.69 -19.51 -4.33
C LYS A 80 -13.86 -18.86 -5.07
N LYS A 81 -14.78 -19.67 -5.59
CA LYS A 81 -15.94 -19.21 -6.35
C LYS A 81 -16.83 -18.29 -5.51
N GLU A 82 -17.12 -18.67 -4.27
CA GLU A 82 -17.97 -17.89 -3.38
C GLU A 82 -17.29 -16.60 -2.91
N ALA A 83 -15.98 -16.63 -2.64
CA ALA A 83 -15.23 -15.41 -2.32
C ALA A 83 -15.23 -14.40 -3.48
N LEU A 84 -15.05 -14.86 -4.72
CA LEU A 84 -15.12 -14.00 -5.91
C LEU A 84 -16.54 -13.49 -6.20
N LYS A 85 -17.57 -14.23 -5.78
CA LYS A 85 -18.96 -13.78 -5.84
C LYS A 85 -19.24 -12.66 -4.84
N ARG A 86 -18.73 -12.76 -3.60
CA ARG A 86 -18.88 -11.71 -2.57
C ARG A 86 -18.03 -10.48 -2.84
N MET A 87 -16.90 -10.63 -3.53
CA MET A 87 -16.00 -9.54 -3.90
C MET A 87 -15.74 -9.53 -5.41
N PRO A 88 -16.68 -9.01 -6.23
CA PRO A 88 -16.56 -9.04 -7.68
C PRO A 88 -15.31 -8.34 -8.23
N PHE A 89 -14.82 -7.30 -7.54
CA PHE A 89 -13.60 -6.59 -7.94
C PHE A 89 -12.38 -7.51 -7.97
N LEU A 90 -12.33 -8.57 -7.14
CA LEU A 90 -11.23 -9.52 -7.18
C LEU A 90 -11.14 -10.32 -8.48
N ARG A 91 -12.27 -10.47 -9.18
CA ARG A 91 -12.34 -11.11 -10.50
C ARG A 91 -11.94 -10.16 -11.62
N ILE A 92 -12.19 -8.87 -11.44
CA ILE A 92 -11.92 -7.84 -12.44
C ILE A 92 -10.44 -7.44 -12.39
N GLN A 93 -9.92 -7.21 -11.19
CA GLN A 93 -8.59 -6.63 -10.99
C GLN A 93 -7.46 -7.65 -10.95
N TYR A 94 -7.76 -8.89 -10.54
CA TYR A 94 -6.71 -9.87 -10.29
C TYR A 94 -6.94 -11.09 -11.15
N GLU A 95 -5.90 -11.45 -11.90
CA GLU A 95 -5.92 -12.62 -12.74
C GLU A 95 -6.36 -13.85 -11.96
N ASN A 96 -7.42 -14.50 -12.44
CA ASN A 96 -7.96 -15.72 -11.86
C ASN A 96 -8.29 -15.60 -10.35
N GLY A 97 -8.44 -14.40 -9.79
CA GLY A 97 -8.63 -14.22 -8.35
C GLY A 97 -7.49 -14.80 -7.50
N TRP A 98 -6.25 -14.71 -7.98
CA TRP A 98 -5.08 -15.28 -7.32
C TRP A 98 -4.90 -14.87 -5.83
N PRO A 99 -5.32 -13.67 -5.36
CA PRO A 99 -5.16 -13.32 -3.94
C PRO A 99 -5.90 -14.26 -2.99
N VAL A 100 -7.08 -14.74 -3.40
CA VAL A 100 -7.87 -15.70 -2.63
C VAL A 100 -7.11 -17.01 -2.48
N MET A 101 -6.61 -17.55 -3.59
CA MET A 101 -5.89 -18.83 -3.61
C MET A 101 -4.58 -18.75 -2.83
N PHE A 102 -3.85 -17.65 -2.99
CA PHE A 102 -2.62 -17.41 -2.26
C PHE A 102 -2.89 -17.35 -0.75
N TYR A 103 -3.90 -16.58 -0.32
CA TYR A 103 -4.26 -16.47 1.08
C TYR A 103 -4.63 -17.84 1.68
N LEU A 104 -5.46 -18.62 1.00
CA LEU A 104 -5.88 -19.95 1.46
C LEU A 104 -4.67 -20.89 1.64
N LYS A 105 -3.78 -20.96 0.64
CA LYS A 105 -2.53 -21.75 0.74
C LYS A 105 -1.66 -21.30 1.92
N ARG A 106 -1.59 -20.00 2.18
CA ARG A 106 -0.75 -19.44 3.24
C ARG A 106 -1.33 -19.69 4.62
N ALA A 107 -2.63 -19.48 4.79
CA ALA A 107 -3.34 -19.64 6.05
C ALA A 107 -3.48 -21.11 6.47
N LEU A 108 -3.61 -22.01 5.48
CA LEU A 108 -3.68 -23.45 5.68
C LEU A 108 -2.34 -24.15 5.44
N LYS A 109 -1.19 -23.48 5.58
CA LYS A 109 0.13 -24.10 5.32
C LYS A 109 0.52 -25.21 6.34
N GLY A 110 -0.43 -25.64 7.17
CA GLY A 110 -0.14 -26.42 8.38
C GLY A 110 0.42 -25.47 9.42
N GLY A 111 -0.04 -25.64 10.67
CA GLY A 111 0.31 -24.78 11.79
C GLY A 111 1.78 -24.42 11.75
N HIS A 112 2.07 -23.18 12.16
CA HIS A 112 3.40 -22.84 12.63
C HIS A 112 3.98 -24.11 13.24
N SER A 113 5.02 -24.65 12.61
CA SER A 113 6.06 -25.28 13.40
C SER A 113 6.44 -24.14 14.32
N SER A 114 5.69 -24.01 15.43
CA SER A 114 6.25 -23.68 16.70
C SER A 114 7.42 -24.62 16.69
N LYS A 115 8.56 -24.09 16.28
CA LYS A 115 9.81 -24.48 16.86
C LYS A 115 9.50 -24.34 18.32
N SER A 116 8.95 -25.40 18.90
CA SER A 116 9.00 -25.73 20.30
C SER A 116 10.46 -25.48 20.53
N LYS A 117 10.68 -24.29 21.10
CA LYS A 117 11.96 -23.81 21.57
C LYS A 117 12.49 -25.06 22.22
N LYS A 118 13.54 -25.67 21.63
CA LYS A 118 14.32 -26.65 22.35
C LYS A 118 14.73 -25.85 23.57
N GLU A 119 13.95 -26.02 24.62
CA GLU A 119 14.29 -25.64 25.97
C GLU A 119 15.62 -26.32 26.11
N VAL A 120 16.66 -25.50 26.00
CA VAL A 120 18.00 -25.91 26.36
C VAL A 120 17.85 -26.16 27.84
N GLU A 121 17.53 -27.42 28.15
CA GLU A 121 17.70 -28.07 29.43
C GLU A 121 19.17 -27.86 29.78
N THR A 122 19.42 -26.67 30.32
CA THR A 122 20.71 -26.28 30.85
C THR A 122 20.75 -26.99 32.18
N ARG A 123 21.27 -28.21 32.12
CA ARG A 123 21.87 -29.00 33.20
C ARG A 123 21.60 -28.47 34.61
N GLN A 124 20.79 -29.25 35.31
CA GLN A 124 21.00 -29.57 36.72
C GLN A 124 22.50 -29.51 37.09
N VAL A 125 22.86 -28.58 37.95
CA VAL A 125 23.86 -28.82 38.99
C VAL A 125 23.11 -28.66 40.31
N GLU A 126 22.58 -29.80 40.75
CA GLU A 126 22.70 -30.32 42.11
C GLU A 126 23.03 -29.28 43.20
N THR A 127 22.03 -28.91 44.01
CA THR A 127 22.23 -28.70 45.45
C THR A 127 20.93 -28.94 46.19
N ALA A 128 21.04 -29.77 47.23
CA ALA A 128 19.96 -30.30 48.03
C ALA A 128 19.35 -29.30 49.01
N SER A 129 18.04 -29.38 49.22
CA SER A 129 17.37 -29.31 50.54
C SER A 129 15.86 -29.27 50.32
N ARG A 130 15.10 -30.30 50.68
CA ARG A 130 14.68 -30.72 52.03
C ARG A 130 13.36 -30.05 52.43
N GLY A 131 12.32 -30.90 52.43
CA GLY A 131 11.10 -30.77 53.22
C GLY A 131 9.96 -30.03 52.52
N THR A 132 8.68 -30.18 52.86
CA THR A 132 7.96 -31.07 53.79
C THR A 132 6.48 -30.77 53.49
N VAL A 133 5.68 -31.82 53.31
CA VAL A 133 4.23 -32.05 53.52
C VAL A 133 3.21 -30.88 53.55
N SER A 134 2.04 -31.16 52.94
CA SER A 134 0.64 -30.77 53.25
C SER A 134 -0.06 -30.24 52.00
N GLU A 135 -0.95 -30.98 51.32
CA GLU A 135 -2.26 -31.52 51.74
C GLU A 135 -3.16 -30.48 52.43
N THR A 136 -3.98 -29.80 51.63
CA THR A 136 -5.33 -29.35 52.03
C THR A 136 -6.17 -29.08 50.79
N ALA A 137 -7.25 -29.85 50.66
CA ALA A 137 -8.37 -29.61 49.77
C ALA A 137 -9.21 -28.41 50.25
N SER A 138 -9.80 -27.64 49.33
CA SER A 138 -11.10 -26.97 49.53
C SER A 138 -11.58 -26.15 48.32
N PRO A 139 -12.89 -25.84 48.24
CA PRO A 139 -13.66 -25.77 47.01
C PRO A 139 -14.03 -24.35 46.54
N CYS A 140 -14.60 -24.29 45.34
CA CYS A 140 -15.22 -23.13 44.69
C CYS A 140 -16.18 -22.33 45.59
N PRO A 141 -16.49 -21.09 45.20
CA PRO A 141 -17.86 -20.88 44.69
C PRO A 141 -17.96 -20.01 43.44
N ALA A 142 -19.03 -20.28 42.71
CA ALA A 142 -19.58 -19.46 41.63
C ALA A 142 -20.21 -18.18 42.19
N THR A 143 -20.14 -17.10 41.42
CA THR A 143 -21.05 -15.96 41.58
C THR A 143 -21.49 -15.44 40.22
N ASN A 144 -22.80 -15.53 40.03
CA ASN A 144 -23.58 -14.89 39.00
C ASN A 144 -23.35 -13.36 39.01
N SER A 145 -23.29 -12.73 37.84
CA SER A 145 -23.83 -11.38 37.70
C SER A 145 -24.29 -11.14 36.27
N SER A 146 -25.59 -11.28 36.09
CA SER A 146 -26.39 -10.60 35.07
C SER A 146 -26.07 -9.11 35.05
N GLY A 147 -26.12 -8.50 33.86
CA GLY A 147 -25.92 -7.07 33.70
C GLY A 147 -26.07 -6.64 32.24
N ASN A 148 -27.30 -6.73 31.73
CA ASN A 148 -27.75 -6.07 30.51
C ASN A 148 -27.43 -4.58 30.58
N ILE A 149 -26.70 -4.03 29.61
CA ILE A 149 -26.79 -2.61 29.25
C ILE A 149 -26.88 -2.50 27.73
N LEU A 150 -28.12 -2.50 27.27
CA LEU A 150 -28.55 -1.94 25.99
C LEU A 150 -28.40 -0.42 26.08
N HIS A 151 -27.41 0.16 25.41
CA HIS A 151 -27.46 1.57 25.04
C HIS A 151 -27.88 1.67 23.58
N ALA A 152 -29.17 1.95 23.40
CA ALA A 152 -29.72 2.54 22.20
C ALA A 152 -29.09 3.93 22.01
N ILE A 153 -28.46 4.15 20.85
CA ILE A 153 -28.12 5.49 20.38
C ILE A 153 -29.03 5.75 19.18
N ASP A 154 -30.00 6.61 19.40
CA ASP A 154 -30.96 7.14 18.45
C ASP A 154 -30.26 8.18 17.55
N PRO A 155 -30.38 8.13 16.20
CA PRO A 155 -29.74 9.07 15.30
C PRO A 155 -30.74 10.12 14.77
N THR A 156 -30.87 11.27 15.44
CA THR A 156 -31.59 12.42 14.84
C THR A 156 -31.07 13.78 15.34
N ASN A 157 -30.34 14.48 14.46
CA ASN A 157 -30.28 15.95 14.30
C ASN A 157 -29.28 16.22 13.17
N ARG A 158 -29.66 16.60 11.94
CA ARG A 158 -30.47 17.71 11.40
C ARG A 158 -29.85 19.10 11.68
N ILE A 159 -29.75 19.89 10.59
CA ILE A 159 -29.42 21.34 10.49
C ILE A 159 -27.90 21.57 10.29
N SER A 160 -27.34 22.29 9.29
CA SER A 160 -27.81 23.34 8.39
C SER A 160 -26.92 23.39 7.13
N ARG A 161 -27.48 23.26 5.92
CA ARG A 161 -27.62 24.33 4.91
C ARG A 161 -26.83 25.63 5.20
N ASN A 162 -25.81 25.92 4.38
CA ASN A 162 -25.57 27.30 3.97
C ASN A 162 -25.01 27.36 2.54
N GLN A 163 -25.89 27.78 1.63
CA GLN A 163 -25.56 28.26 0.29
C GLN A 163 -25.35 29.78 0.36
N ASN A 164 -24.72 30.34 -0.69
CA ASN A 164 -24.72 31.75 -1.10
C ASN A 164 -23.41 32.51 -0.80
N ASN A 165 -22.54 32.65 -1.82
CA ASN A 165 -22.47 33.85 -2.65
C ASN A 165 -21.30 33.82 -3.67
N PRO A 166 -21.54 34.21 -4.95
CA PRO A 166 -20.53 34.76 -5.87
C PRO A 166 -20.54 36.30 -5.87
N PRO A 167 -19.49 36.99 -6.35
CA PRO A 167 -19.57 37.68 -7.65
C PRO A 167 -18.21 37.72 -8.43
N THR A 168 -18.15 37.55 -9.76
CA THR A 168 -18.41 38.46 -10.91
C THR A 168 -17.27 39.42 -11.30
N PHE A 169 -16.88 39.30 -12.59
CA PHE A 169 -16.37 40.30 -13.57
C PHE A 169 -14.87 40.50 -13.90
N MET A 170 -14.61 40.24 -15.20
CA MET A 170 -13.79 40.97 -16.20
C MET A 170 -12.27 41.06 -16.07
N ARG A 171 -11.53 40.52 -17.06
CA ARG A 171 -10.80 41.36 -18.04
C ARG A 171 -10.29 40.59 -19.26
N THR A 172 -10.62 41.10 -20.43
CA THR A 172 -10.05 40.83 -21.76
C THR A 172 -8.70 41.53 -21.92
N THR A 173 -7.72 40.87 -22.54
CA THR A 173 -6.67 41.52 -23.36
C THR A 173 -6.24 40.60 -24.49
N SER A 174 -6.39 41.09 -25.70
CA SER A 174 -5.96 40.52 -26.98
C SER A 174 -4.54 40.99 -27.35
N ALA A 175 -4.04 40.48 -28.49
CA ALA A 175 -2.90 40.93 -29.32
C ALA A 175 -1.50 40.46 -28.83
N SER A 176 -0.54 40.03 -29.66
CA SER A 176 -0.40 40.07 -31.13
C SER A 176 0.81 39.23 -31.58
N THR A 177 0.68 38.63 -32.78
CA THR A 177 1.66 38.44 -33.89
C THR A 177 3.17 38.44 -33.65
N SER A 178 3.86 37.42 -34.21
CA SER A 178 4.96 37.50 -35.22
C SER A 178 5.95 36.31 -35.04
N SER A 179 6.14 35.38 -35.98
CA SER A 179 6.90 35.43 -37.25
C SER A 179 8.32 34.83 -37.14
N ARG A 180 8.64 33.91 -38.08
CA ARG A 180 9.99 33.56 -38.62
C ARG A 180 10.95 32.77 -37.71
N SER A 181 11.84 31.88 -38.16
CA SER A 181 12.21 31.27 -39.44
C SER A 181 13.24 30.17 -39.15
N SER A 182 13.27 29.14 -40.00
CA SER A 182 14.45 28.45 -40.57
C SER A 182 15.74 28.26 -39.73
N ALA A 183 16.18 27.00 -39.55
CA ALA A 183 17.43 26.48 -40.14
C ALA A 183 17.76 25.05 -39.66
N SER A 184 18.22 24.27 -40.61
CA SER A 184 18.75 22.91 -40.57
C SER A 184 20.22 22.84 -40.09
N SER A 185 20.58 21.76 -39.39
CA SER A 185 21.94 21.17 -39.27
C SER A 185 21.74 19.75 -38.69
N SER A 186 21.95 18.64 -39.39
CA SER A 186 23.20 18.03 -39.90
C SER A 186 24.30 17.88 -38.84
N ALA A 187 24.42 16.69 -38.24
CA ALA A 187 25.66 15.88 -38.20
C ALA A 187 25.60 14.75 -37.13
N SER A 188 25.76 13.52 -37.64
CA SER A 188 26.52 12.37 -37.10
C SER A 188 26.14 11.64 -35.79
N PRO A 189 26.14 10.29 -35.78
CA PRO A 189 25.92 9.45 -34.61
C PRO A 189 27.22 9.17 -33.85
N THR A 190 27.25 9.42 -32.55
CA THR A 190 28.31 8.94 -31.65
C THR A 190 27.80 7.70 -30.91
N ALA A 191 28.47 6.57 -31.15
CA ALA A 191 28.29 5.35 -30.38
C ALA A 191 28.71 5.60 -28.92
N VAL A 192 27.78 5.43 -27.99
CA VAL A 192 28.07 5.44 -26.55
C VAL A 192 27.85 4.05 -25.97
N SER A 193 28.95 3.57 -25.42
CA SER A 193 29.14 2.32 -24.70
C SER A 193 28.09 2.13 -23.60
N MET A 194 27.33 1.03 -23.67
CA MET A 194 26.44 0.58 -22.60
C MET A 194 27.26 0.02 -21.44
N SER A 195 27.67 0.89 -20.53
CA SER A 195 28.07 0.49 -19.19
C SER A 195 26.83 0.17 -18.35
N HIS A 196 26.87 -1.01 -17.80
CA HIS A 196 25.89 -1.77 -17.04
C HIS A 196 25.80 -1.14 -15.63
N TRP A 197 24.65 -0.55 -15.30
CA TRP A 197 24.41 0.10 -14.02
C TRP A 197 24.11 -0.97 -12.96
N ARG A 198 25.15 -1.42 -12.25
CA ARG A 198 25.02 -2.07 -10.94
C ARG A 198 25.53 -1.09 -9.89
N SER A 199 24.70 -0.12 -9.53
CA SER A 199 24.97 0.78 -8.42
C SER A 199 24.85 0.00 -7.11
N ALA A 200 25.98 -0.21 -6.46
CA ALA A 200 26.03 -0.64 -5.07
C ALA A 200 25.32 0.40 -4.20
N ARG A 201 24.31 -0.03 -3.43
CA ARG A 201 23.61 0.78 -2.42
C ARG A 201 24.61 1.16 -1.32
N SER A 202 25.28 2.30 -1.49
CA SER A 202 25.90 3.02 -0.36
C SER A 202 24.76 3.60 0.47
N SER A 203 24.71 3.25 1.76
CA SER A 203 23.73 3.79 2.70
C SER A 203 23.86 5.33 2.75
N PRO A 204 22.85 6.09 2.30
CA PRO A 204 22.94 7.55 2.27
C PRO A 204 22.67 8.08 3.67
N SER A 205 23.73 8.29 4.45
CA SER A 205 23.66 8.92 5.77
C SER A 205 23.88 10.44 5.72
N GLY A 206 23.89 11.02 4.53
CA GLY A 206 23.89 12.47 4.31
C GLY A 206 22.52 12.96 3.88
N SER A 207 22.09 14.11 4.39
CA SER A 207 20.86 14.79 3.98
C SER A 207 20.98 15.20 2.50
N GLN A 208 20.62 14.30 1.59
CA GLN A 208 20.57 14.60 0.17
C GLN A 208 19.58 15.72 -0.08
N SER A 209 19.98 16.70 -0.90
CA SER A 209 19.12 17.83 -1.26
C SER A 209 18.00 17.38 -2.21
N VAL A 210 16.84 18.02 -2.13
CA VAL A 210 15.75 17.86 -3.11
C VAL A 210 16.23 18.17 -4.52
N LEU A 211 17.11 19.17 -4.67
CA LEU A 211 17.68 19.57 -5.96
C LEU A 211 18.51 18.43 -6.57
N ASP A 212 19.35 17.75 -5.79
CA ASP A 212 20.17 16.64 -6.27
C ASP A 212 19.31 15.50 -6.80
N VAL A 213 18.21 15.22 -6.12
CA VAL A 213 17.23 14.23 -6.58
C VAL A 213 16.62 14.68 -7.90
N LEU A 214 16.09 15.91 -8.00
CA LEU A 214 15.48 16.40 -9.25
C LEU A 214 16.45 16.33 -10.45
N LEU A 215 17.72 16.67 -10.25
CA LEU A 215 18.74 16.57 -11.30
C LEU A 215 19.03 15.13 -11.71
N SER A 216 18.94 14.17 -10.77
CA SER A 216 19.09 12.75 -11.09
C SER A 216 18.01 12.22 -12.06
N PHE A 217 16.83 12.87 -12.09
CA PHE A 217 15.73 12.58 -13.03
C PHE A 217 15.84 13.33 -14.37
N ARG A 218 17.01 13.90 -14.70
CA ARG A 218 17.29 14.57 -15.99
C ARG A 218 16.43 15.81 -16.25
N LEU A 219 15.90 16.44 -15.20
CA LEU A 219 15.27 17.74 -15.33
C LEU A 219 16.30 18.79 -15.77
N PRO A 220 15.93 19.72 -16.67
CA PRO A 220 16.74 20.90 -16.92
C PRO A 220 17.05 21.62 -15.61
N GLN A 221 18.27 22.12 -15.46
CA GLN A 221 18.74 22.77 -14.22
C GLN A 221 17.76 23.83 -13.70
N ASN A 222 17.28 24.71 -14.58
CA ASN A 222 16.34 25.78 -14.24
C ASN A 222 15.01 25.24 -13.69
N ASP A 223 14.49 24.16 -14.31
CA ASP A 223 13.28 23.50 -13.84
C ASP A 223 13.50 22.83 -12.48
N ALA A 224 14.64 22.16 -12.28
CA ALA A 224 14.98 21.54 -11.02
C ALA A 224 15.10 22.55 -9.87
N GLU A 225 15.76 23.70 -10.10
CA GLU A 225 15.88 24.79 -9.12
C GLU A 225 14.55 25.42 -8.77
N ARG A 226 13.70 25.68 -9.78
CA ARG A 226 12.36 26.23 -9.56
C ARG A 226 11.49 25.24 -8.77
N LEU A 227 11.50 23.97 -9.13
CA LEU A 227 10.76 22.92 -8.42
C LEU A 227 11.26 22.74 -6.98
N ALA A 228 12.58 22.76 -6.76
CA ALA A 228 13.15 22.72 -5.42
C ALA A 228 12.68 23.92 -4.57
N THR A 229 12.58 25.11 -5.19
CA THR A 229 12.06 26.32 -4.53
C THR A 229 10.58 26.19 -4.18
N VAL A 230 9.77 25.66 -5.10
CA VAL A 230 8.35 25.37 -4.84
C VAL A 230 8.23 24.36 -3.69
N PHE A 231 8.96 23.25 -3.73
CA PHE A 231 8.93 22.27 -2.63
C PHE A 231 9.38 22.87 -1.29
N ALA A 232 10.43 23.69 -1.29
CA ALA A 232 10.88 24.39 -0.09
C ALA A 232 9.82 25.34 0.49
N SER A 233 9.02 26.02 -0.36
CA SER A 233 7.94 26.90 0.11
C SER A 233 6.80 26.15 0.82
N TYR A 234 6.61 24.86 0.48
CA TYR A 234 5.70 23.95 1.18
C TYR A 234 6.39 23.14 2.30
N GLY A 235 7.62 23.50 2.69
CA GLY A 235 8.36 22.86 3.79
C GLY A 235 9.08 21.56 3.43
N ILE A 236 9.13 21.19 2.14
CA ILE A 236 9.78 19.97 1.64
C ILE A 236 11.23 20.32 1.26
N VAL A 237 12.12 20.29 2.26
CA VAL A 237 13.51 20.74 2.12
C VAL A 237 14.53 19.63 1.87
N ASN A 238 14.15 18.36 2.07
CA ASN A 238 15.04 17.22 1.90
C ASN A 238 14.31 15.97 1.41
N VAL A 239 15.08 14.93 1.08
CA VAL A 239 14.53 13.66 0.56
C VAL A 239 13.61 12.93 1.54
N ALA A 240 13.79 13.10 2.86
CA ALA A 240 12.89 12.48 3.82
C ALA A 240 11.47 13.06 3.69
N TYR A 241 11.33 14.38 3.51
CA TYR A 241 10.03 14.99 3.25
C TYR A 241 9.45 14.60 1.88
N LEU A 242 10.28 14.42 0.85
CA LEU A 242 9.81 13.89 -0.44
C LEU A 242 9.25 12.47 -0.32
N ARG A 243 9.86 11.60 0.50
CA ARG A 243 9.33 10.26 0.79
C ARG A 243 7.97 10.35 1.47
N VAL A 244 7.84 11.22 2.48
CA VAL A 244 6.56 11.43 3.16
C VAL A 244 5.50 11.90 2.17
N LEU A 245 5.82 12.88 1.31
CA LEU A 245 4.93 13.36 0.26
C LEU A 245 4.53 12.23 -0.70
N GLY A 246 5.48 11.40 -1.14
CA GLY A 246 5.22 10.26 -2.01
C GLY A 246 4.21 9.28 -1.44
N CYS A 247 4.24 9.08 -0.11
CA CYS A 247 3.35 8.17 0.62
C CYS A 247 1.96 8.74 0.90
N LEU A 248 1.70 10.02 0.65
CA LEU A 248 0.40 10.62 0.95
C LEU A 248 -0.66 10.13 -0.05
N PRO A 249 -1.83 9.61 0.41
CA PRO A 249 -2.93 9.25 -0.50
C PRO A 249 -3.45 10.45 -1.31
N SER A 250 -3.29 11.67 -0.77
CA SER A 250 -3.66 12.92 -1.41
C SER A 250 -2.57 13.51 -2.31
N ARG A 251 -1.47 12.79 -2.54
CA ARG A 251 -0.32 13.27 -3.35
C ARG A 251 -0.75 13.77 -4.72
N ASP A 252 -1.50 12.96 -5.47
CA ASP A 252 -1.86 13.31 -6.84
C ASP A 252 -2.81 14.51 -6.90
N ARG A 253 -3.75 14.59 -5.96
CA ARG A 253 -4.62 15.76 -5.80
C ARG A 253 -3.83 17.02 -5.45
N TRP A 254 -2.81 16.91 -4.60
CA TRP A 254 -1.94 18.03 -4.26
C TRP A 254 -1.11 18.50 -5.47
N LEU A 255 -0.61 17.57 -6.29
CA LEU A 255 0.10 17.92 -7.54
C LEU A 255 -0.83 18.60 -8.56
N GLU A 256 -2.08 18.16 -8.66
CA GLU A 256 -3.11 18.82 -9.47
C GLU A 256 -3.40 20.24 -8.99
N ASP A 257 -3.45 20.48 -7.67
CA ASP A 257 -3.61 21.82 -7.11
C ASP A 257 -2.42 22.74 -7.48
N LEU A 258 -1.18 22.23 -7.45
CA LEU A 258 -0.01 23.00 -7.91
C LEU A 258 -0.08 23.32 -9.40
N ARG A 259 -0.55 22.36 -10.22
CA ARG A 259 -0.78 22.58 -11.65
C ARG A 259 -1.87 23.64 -11.87
N ALA A 260 -2.98 23.58 -11.14
CA ALA A 260 -4.08 24.53 -11.24
C ALA A 260 -3.66 25.95 -10.86
N LYS A 261 -2.70 26.10 -9.94
CA LYS A 261 -2.07 27.38 -9.59
C LYS A 261 -1.04 27.87 -10.60
N GLY A 262 -0.69 27.07 -11.60
CA GLY A 262 0.37 27.38 -12.56
C GLY A 262 1.79 27.25 -12.00
N GLU A 263 1.96 26.63 -10.83
CA GLU A 263 3.28 26.36 -10.23
C GLU A 263 3.98 25.18 -10.92
N LEU A 264 3.21 24.29 -11.54
CA LEU A 264 3.68 23.16 -12.34
C LEU A 264 3.04 23.17 -13.74
N SER A 265 3.85 22.93 -14.76
CA SER A 265 3.32 22.48 -16.06
C SER A 265 2.85 21.02 -15.98
N GLU A 266 2.01 20.59 -16.92
CA GLU A 266 1.57 19.20 -17.01
C GLU A 266 2.73 18.21 -17.15
N ILE A 267 3.74 18.57 -17.94
CA ILE A 267 4.95 17.75 -18.12
C ILE A 267 5.73 17.65 -16.79
N GLN A 268 5.89 18.77 -16.07
CA GLN A 268 6.58 18.77 -14.79
C GLN A 268 5.83 17.95 -13.73
N MET A 269 4.51 18.01 -13.72
CA MET A 269 3.66 17.20 -12.84
C MET A 269 3.90 15.69 -13.06
N LEU A 270 3.95 15.24 -14.32
CA LEU A 270 4.24 13.84 -14.65
C LEU A 270 5.64 13.40 -14.19
N VAL A 271 6.65 14.24 -14.42
CA VAL A 271 8.02 13.97 -13.98
C VAL A 271 8.11 13.92 -12.45
N VAL A 272 7.44 14.84 -11.75
CA VAL A 272 7.39 14.84 -10.28
C VAL A 272 6.67 13.61 -9.74
N ARG A 273 5.57 13.18 -10.36
CA ARG A 273 4.84 11.96 -9.97
C ARG A 273 5.75 10.72 -10.08
N GLU A 274 6.46 10.59 -11.20
CA GLU A 274 7.40 9.49 -11.42
C GLU A 274 8.57 9.53 -10.42
N MET A 275 9.14 10.72 -10.19
CA MET A 275 10.18 10.91 -9.18
C MET A 275 9.71 10.45 -7.79
N LEU A 276 8.50 10.87 -7.38
CA LEU A 276 7.95 10.49 -6.08
C LEU A 276 7.71 8.97 -5.98
N ASN A 277 7.29 8.31 -7.06
CA ASN A 277 7.15 6.86 -7.10
C ASN A 277 8.50 6.15 -6.91
N GLN A 278 9.55 6.63 -7.57
CA GLN A 278 10.88 6.02 -7.48
C GLN A 278 11.56 6.26 -6.13
N VAL A 279 11.33 7.41 -5.50
CA VAL A 279 11.85 7.72 -4.15
C VAL A 279 11.24 6.80 -3.07
N MET A 280 10.14 6.11 -3.37
CA MET A 280 9.49 5.12 -2.49
C MET A 280 10.01 3.68 -2.66
N GLY A 281 10.79 3.34 -3.69
CA GLY A 281 11.34 1.99 -3.94
C GLY A 281 12.77 1.78 -3.42
#